data_AF-A0A4Z0D740-F1
#
_entry.id   AF-A0A4Z0D740-F1
#
_cell.length_a   1.000
_cell.length_b   1.000
_cell.length_c   1.000
_cell.angle_alpha   90.00
_cell.angle_beta   90.00
_cell.angle_gamma   90.00
#
_symmetry.space_group_name_H-M   'P 1'
#
loop_
_entity.id
_entity.type
_entity.pdbx_description
1 polymer ?
#
loop_
_entity_poly.entity_id
_entity_poly.type
_entity_poly.pdbx_seq_one_letter_code
_entity_poly.pdbx_strand_id
1 'polypeptide(L)'
;MKIAAPPDLFVKLVWILLTVLLFLVSYYLINIGNNFVDKRKKIKYDTKILVAIASIFAVIYVIYELFSKFTILSDILLAIIMSVILAYFLNPLVNYLQKRGLKRVVSTAVVYIGIVIVLIILLVTFIPRTIDEIKNLAENSSVYISNFNAFIDRVYSIYSNVLGDTPELLKSIEEVIESNTQKLQDSISNGLANLVSGISGFLSKAVTLILIPIITFYFLIDKNYFVKKVKENIPERYKDDILGLSQQINDVMNQFIKGRFFMAIFVGTMTAIFLLIMDVQFAIVIGFITAIADIVPYIGPFLGFLPAVFLAFFSSPLKALWVAVFFVVIQWVENNILAPKVLGQSIGLHPLTVLLALIIGGGIFGVLGMILAVPVTAIMMILFKFIINKYKESRELL
;
A
#
# COMPACT_ATOMS: atom_id res chain seq x y z
N MET A 1 3.38 3.13 -31.71
CA MET A 1 2.17 3.78 -32.26
C MET A 1 1.19 3.97 -31.09
N LYS A 2 1.12 5.16 -30.47
CA LYS A 2 0.13 5.42 -29.41
C LYS A 2 -1.23 5.57 -30.09
N ILE A 3 -2.12 4.60 -29.91
CA ILE A 3 -3.50 4.71 -30.36
C ILE A 3 -4.09 5.91 -29.60
N ALA A 4 -4.47 6.96 -30.34
CA ALA A 4 -5.08 8.14 -29.75
C ALA A 4 -6.34 7.69 -29.01
N ALA A 5 -6.43 8.01 -27.71
CA ALA A 5 -7.63 7.73 -26.94
C ALA A 5 -8.83 8.40 -27.64
N PRO A 6 -9.98 7.71 -27.75
CA PRO A 6 -11.16 8.31 -28.35
C PRO A 6 -11.50 9.62 -27.63
N PRO A 7 -12.01 10.64 -28.33
CA PRO A 7 -12.41 11.90 -27.71
C PRO A 7 -13.36 11.62 -26.55
N ASP A 8 -13.19 12.32 -25.42
CA ASP A 8 -14.02 12.16 -24.21
C ASP A 8 -15.53 12.24 -24.52
N LEU A 9 -15.89 13.05 -25.52
CA LEU A 9 -17.26 13.17 -26.04
C LEU A 9 -17.77 11.89 -26.72
N PHE A 10 -16.93 11.18 -27.47
CA PHE A 10 -17.30 9.90 -28.11
C PHE A 10 -17.56 8.82 -27.07
N VAL A 11 -16.69 8.73 -26.05
CA VAL A 11 -16.88 7.78 -24.94
C VAL A 11 -18.18 8.07 -24.18
N LYS A 12 -18.46 9.35 -23.89
CA LYS A 12 -19.72 9.77 -23.26
C LYS A 12 -20.94 9.43 -24.11
N LEU A 13 -20.89 9.64 -25.43
CA LEU A 13 -21.98 9.30 -26.35
C LEU A 13 -22.24 7.81 -26.42
N VAL A 14 -21.20 6.97 -26.46
CA VAL A 14 -21.34 5.51 -26.45
C VAL A 14 -22.01 5.05 -25.15
N TRP A 15 -21.60 5.58 -23.99
CA TRP A 15 -22.23 5.26 -22.71
C TRP A 15 -23.69 5.68 -22.64
N ILE A 16 -24.04 6.87 -23.15
CA ILE A 16 -25.45 7.31 -23.23
C ILE A 16 -26.25 6.35 -24.11
N LEU A 17 -25.73 6.00 -25.29
CA LEU A 17 -26.43 5.15 -26.25
C LEU A 17 -26.61 3.72 -25.71
N LEU A 18 -25.60 3.17 -25.03
CA LEU A 18 -25.71 1.88 -24.34
C LEU A 18 -26.75 1.92 -23.22
N THR A 19 -26.81 3.00 -22.45
CA THR A 19 -27.78 3.16 -21.35
C THR A 19 -29.21 3.25 -21.89
N VAL A 20 -29.42 4.02 -22.97
CA VAL A 20 -30.71 4.13 -23.66
C VAL A 20 -31.13 2.78 -24.25
N LEU A 21 -30.21 2.05 -24.88
CA LEU A 21 -30.47 0.72 -25.43
C LEU A 21 -30.87 -0.27 -24.33
N LEU A 22 -30.14 -0.29 -23.21
CA LEU A 22 -30.46 -1.12 -22.03
C LEU A 22 -31.84 -0.80 -21.47
N PHE A 23 -32.20 0.48 -21.40
CA PHE A 23 -33.52 0.92 -20.96
C PHE A 23 -34.62 0.46 -21.94
N LEU A 24 -34.43 0.65 -23.25
CA LEU A 24 -35.40 0.24 -24.27
C LEU A 24 -35.59 -1.28 -24.30
N VAL A 25 -34.51 -2.07 -24.20
CA VAL A 25 -34.57 -3.52 -24.13
C VAL A 25 -35.30 -3.98 -22.87
N SER A 26 -34.99 -3.37 -21.72
CA SER A 26 -35.66 -3.66 -20.46
C SER A 26 -37.15 -3.33 -20.54
N TYR A 27 -37.51 -2.16 -21.07
CA TYR A 27 -38.89 -1.74 -21.29
C TYR A 27 -39.63 -2.70 -22.24
N TYR A 28 -39.01 -3.08 -23.36
CA TYR A 28 -39.59 -4.02 -24.32
C TYR A 28 -39.86 -5.38 -23.69
N LEU A 29 -38.86 -5.97 -23.01
CA LEU A 29 -39.00 -7.27 -22.35
C LEU A 29 -40.10 -7.25 -21.28
N ILE A 30 -40.20 -6.16 -20.53
CA ILE A 30 -41.13 -6.01 -19.43
C ILE A 30 -42.56 -5.70 -19.90
N ASN A 31 -42.74 -4.82 -20.89
CA ASN A 31 -44.07 -4.32 -21.27
C ASN A 31 -44.68 -5.08 -22.45
N ILE A 32 -43.83 -5.55 -23.38
CA ILE A 32 -44.25 -6.28 -24.58
C ILE A 32 -43.94 -7.77 -24.41
N GLY A 33 -42.72 -8.13 -24.02
CA GLY A 33 -42.27 -9.51 -23.85
C GLY A 33 -43.16 -10.31 -22.89
N ASN A 34 -43.55 -9.72 -21.76
CA ASN A 34 -44.46 -10.32 -20.78
C ASN A 34 -45.87 -10.68 -21.31
N ASN A 35 -46.28 -10.22 -22.50
CA ASN A 35 -47.53 -10.64 -23.13
C ASN A 35 -47.42 -11.97 -23.86
N PHE A 36 -46.19 -12.42 -24.18
CA PHE A 36 -45.91 -13.64 -24.94
C PHE A 36 -45.38 -14.79 -24.08
N VAL A 37 -45.34 -14.63 -22.74
CA VAL A 37 -44.83 -15.65 -21.80
C VAL A 37 -45.90 -16.01 -20.76
N ASP A 38 -45.94 -17.29 -20.39
CA ASP A 38 -46.84 -17.82 -19.36
C ASP A 38 -46.83 -16.98 -18.07
N LYS A 39 -47.99 -16.90 -17.39
CA LYS A 39 -48.17 -16.14 -16.14
C LYS A 39 -47.11 -16.43 -15.06
N ARG A 40 -46.52 -17.63 -15.05
CA ARG A 40 -45.46 -18.06 -14.11
C ARG A 40 -44.05 -17.58 -14.48
N LYS A 41 -43.82 -17.20 -15.74
CA LYS A 41 -42.53 -16.73 -16.27
C LYS A 41 -42.51 -15.23 -16.55
N LYS A 42 -43.61 -14.52 -16.26
CA LYS A 42 -43.66 -13.06 -16.38
C LYS A 42 -42.67 -12.42 -15.42
N ILE A 43 -41.88 -11.49 -15.94
CA ILE A 43 -40.98 -10.64 -15.17
C ILE A 43 -41.86 -9.68 -14.37
N LYS A 44 -42.12 -10.03 -13.11
CA LYS A 44 -42.76 -9.12 -12.15
C LYS A 44 -41.67 -8.26 -11.53
N TYR A 45 -41.81 -6.95 -11.63
CA TYR A 45 -40.91 -6.01 -10.97
C TYR A 45 -41.73 -5.18 -9.98
N ASP A 46 -41.15 -4.94 -8.81
CA ASP A 46 -41.68 -3.97 -7.87
C ASP A 46 -41.21 -2.59 -8.33
N THR A 47 -42.15 -1.71 -8.70
CA THR A 47 -41.85 -0.32 -9.10
C THR A 47 -41.07 0.41 -8.01
N LYS A 48 -41.24 0.06 -6.73
CA LYS A 48 -40.46 0.62 -5.62
C LYS A 48 -38.99 0.22 -5.68
N ILE A 49 -38.68 -1.01 -6.08
CA ILE A 49 -37.30 -1.48 -6.23
C ILE A 49 -36.62 -0.78 -7.41
N LEU A 50 -37.30 -0.64 -8.55
CA LEU A 50 -36.75 0.09 -9.70
C LEU A 50 -36.50 1.57 -9.40
N VAL A 51 -37.44 2.24 -8.72
CA VAL A 51 -37.27 3.64 -8.29
C VAL A 51 -36.12 3.78 -7.29
N ALA A 52 -35.98 2.84 -6.35
CA ALA A 52 -34.85 2.84 -5.41
C ALA A 52 -33.51 2.67 -6.14
N ILE A 53 -33.42 1.72 -7.09
CA ILE A 53 -32.22 1.49 -7.90
C ILE A 53 -31.89 2.73 -8.73
N ALA A 54 -32.87 3.31 -9.44
CA ALA A 54 -32.67 4.51 -10.24
C ALA A 54 -32.23 5.71 -9.40
N SER A 55 -32.80 5.86 -8.19
CA SER A 55 -32.41 6.91 -7.24
C SER A 55 -30.98 6.72 -6.75
N ILE A 56 -30.55 5.48 -6.48
CA ILE A 56 -29.15 5.16 -6.13
C ILE A 56 -28.20 5.54 -7.27
N PHE A 57 -28.51 5.16 -8.52
CA PHE A 57 -27.68 5.51 -9.68
C PHE A 57 -27.62 7.02 -9.91
N ALA A 58 -28.74 7.74 -9.74
CA ALA A 58 -28.78 9.19 -9.85
C ALA A 58 -27.91 9.86 -8.77
N VAL A 59 -27.98 9.40 -7.52
CA VAL A 59 -27.11 9.88 -6.43
C VAL A 59 -25.64 9.61 -6.73
N ILE A 60 -25.29 8.41 -7.21
CA ILE A 60 -23.92 8.06 -7.60
C ILE A 60 -23.42 8.98 -8.72
N TYR A 61 -24.24 9.25 -9.73
CA TYR A 61 -23.87 10.14 -10.83
C TYR A 61 -23.66 11.59 -10.36
N VAL A 62 -24.55 12.11 -9.51
CA VAL A 62 -24.39 13.46 -8.93
C VAL A 62 -23.11 13.53 -8.10
N ILE A 63 -22.82 12.52 -7.28
CA ILE A 63 -21.56 12.43 -6.52
C ILE A 63 -20.37 12.43 -7.49
N TYR A 64 -20.40 11.61 -8.55
CA TYR A 64 -19.33 11.57 -9.54
C TYR A 64 -19.06 12.94 -10.18
N GLU A 65 -20.10 13.63 -10.63
CA GLU A 65 -19.96 14.98 -11.20
C GLU A 65 -19.43 16.00 -10.18
N LEU A 66 -19.86 15.91 -8.92
CA LEU A 66 -19.35 16.76 -7.83
C LEU A 66 -17.85 16.53 -7.60
N PHE A 67 -17.40 15.27 -7.57
CA PHE A 67 -15.99 14.93 -7.35
C PHE A 67 -15.10 15.24 -8.57
N SER A 68 -15.64 15.10 -9.80
CA SER A 68 -14.98 15.46 -11.04
C SER A 68 -14.77 16.98 -11.16
N LYS A 69 -15.80 17.76 -10.78
CA LYS A 69 -15.78 19.22 -10.89
C LYS A 69 -15.03 19.91 -9.76
N PHE A 70 -15.07 19.35 -8.55
CA PHE A 70 -14.43 19.91 -7.36
C PHE A 70 -13.32 18.98 -6.86
N THR A 71 -12.11 19.16 -7.39
CA THR A 71 -10.92 18.38 -7.00
C THR A 71 -10.66 18.40 -5.49
N ILE A 72 -10.99 19.52 -4.81
CA ILE A 72 -10.82 19.64 -3.36
C ILE A 72 -11.68 18.66 -2.56
N LEU A 73 -12.85 18.26 -3.06
CA LEU A 73 -13.67 17.23 -2.39
C LEU A 73 -12.97 15.88 -2.41
N SER A 74 -12.33 15.54 -3.53
CA SER A 74 -11.54 14.31 -3.67
C SER A 74 -10.38 14.31 -2.69
N ASP A 75 -9.66 15.44 -2.57
CA ASP A 75 -8.55 15.58 -1.63
C ASP A 75 -8.99 15.51 -0.16
N ILE A 76 -10.10 16.15 0.21
CA ILE A 76 -10.66 16.08 1.57
C ILE A 76 -11.14 14.67 1.89
N LEU A 77 -11.84 14.00 0.97
CA LEU A 77 -12.29 12.62 1.18
C LEU A 77 -11.09 11.69 1.37
N LEU A 78 -10.05 11.83 0.54
CA LEU A 78 -8.80 11.08 0.69
C LEU A 78 -8.16 11.37 2.05
N ALA A 79 -8.09 12.64 2.48
CA ALA A 79 -7.56 12.99 3.80
C ALA A 79 -8.35 12.33 4.93
N ILE A 80 -9.69 12.31 4.85
CA ILE A 80 -10.55 11.65 5.85
C ILE A 80 -10.28 10.15 5.88
N ILE A 81 -10.28 9.49 4.72
CA ILE A 81 -10.01 8.04 4.61
C ILE A 81 -8.65 7.72 5.23
N MET A 82 -7.61 8.45 4.80
CA MET A 82 -6.25 8.33 5.33
C MET A 82 -6.18 8.54 6.83
N SER A 83 -6.97 9.46 7.35
CA SER A 83 -7.00 9.76 8.78
C SER A 83 -7.66 8.65 9.59
N VAL A 84 -8.73 8.04 9.09
CA VAL A 84 -9.35 6.87 9.74
C VAL A 84 -8.36 5.72 9.81
N ILE A 85 -7.62 5.48 8.72
CA ILE A 85 -6.62 4.41 8.62
C ILE A 85 -5.49 4.68 9.61
N LEU A 86 -4.89 5.87 9.53
CA LEU A 86 -3.79 6.25 10.42
C LEU A 86 -4.23 6.23 11.88
N ALA A 87 -5.45 6.67 12.19
CA ALA A 87 -6.01 6.57 13.54
C ALA A 87 -6.12 5.11 13.97
N TYR A 88 -6.53 4.20 13.10
CA TYR A 88 -6.56 2.76 13.39
C TYR A 88 -5.16 2.20 13.68
N PHE A 89 -4.16 2.59 12.88
CA PHE A 89 -2.76 2.19 13.07
C PHE A 89 -2.15 2.74 14.36
N LEU A 90 -2.45 3.99 14.72
CA LEU A 90 -1.90 4.62 15.93
C LEU A 90 -2.67 4.24 17.20
N ASN A 91 -3.93 3.81 17.09
CA ASN A 91 -4.78 3.51 18.23
C ASN A 91 -4.22 2.42 19.18
N PRO A 92 -3.54 1.34 18.73
CA PRO A 92 -2.84 0.42 19.62
C PRO A 92 -1.80 1.09 20.53
N LEU A 93 -1.03 2.04 20.01
CA LEU A 93 -0.03 2.80 20.77
C LEU A 93 -0.71 3.71 21.81
N VAL A 94 -1.76 4.41 21.40
CA VAL A 94 -2.57 5.25 22.30
C VAL A 94 -3.19 4.40 23.40
N ASN A 95 -3.79 3.26 23.05
CA ASN A 95 -4.41 2.34 24.01
C ASN A 95 -3.38 1.74 24.99
N TYR A 96 -2.15 1.46 24.54
CA TYR A 96 -1.07 0.99 25.40
C TYR A 96 -0.70 2.04 26.47
N LEU A 97 -0.59 3.31 26.08
CA LEU A 97 -0.35 4.42 27.01
C LEU A 97 -1.54 4.66 27.96
N GLN A 98 -2.77 4.54 27.46
CA GLN A 98 -3.97 4.64 28.31
C GLN A 98 -4.02 3.55 29.37
N LYS A 99 -3.62 2.31 29.03
CA LYS A 99 -3.53 1.20 30.00
C LYS A 99 -2.51 1.46 31.10
N ARG A 100 -1.53 2.35 30.88
CA ARG A 100 -0.58 2.82 31.90
C ARG A 100 -1.09 4.02 32.71
N GLY A 101 -2.37 4.39 32.58
CA GLY A 101 -3.03 5.43 33.39
C GLY A 101 -3.10 6.81 32.74
N LEU A 102 -2.58 7.01 31.53
CA LEU A 102 -2.66 8.31 30.84
C LEU A 102 -4.06 8.57 30.29
N LYS A 103 -4.52 9.83 30.38
CA LYS A 103 -5.76 10.28 29.70
C LYS A 103 -5.60 10.11 28.17
N ARG A 104 -6.71 9.91 27.46
CA ARG A 104 -6.70 9.66 26.00
C ARG A 104 -6.02 10.76 25.22
N VAL A 105 -6.36 12.02 25.52
CA VAL A 105 -5.76 13.22 24.89
C VAL A 105 -4.24 13.24 25.07
N VAL A 106 -3.77 12.98 26.30
CA VAL A 106 -2.33 12.94 26.62
C VAL A 106 -1.64 11.78 25.89
N SER A 107 -2.28 10.60 25.86
CA SER A 107 -1.76 9.43 25.14
C SER A 107 -1.61 9.71 23.65
N THR A 108 -2.61 10.34 23.01
CA THR A 108 -2.55 10.76 21.60
C THR A 108 -1.43 11.78 21.37
N ALA A 109 -1.32 12.80 22.22
CA ALA A 109 -0.27 13.81 22.12
C ALA A 109 1.14 13.22 22.23
N VAL A 110 1.36 12.31 23.19
CA VAL A 110 2.66 11.62 23.35
C VAL A 110 3.02 10.80 22.11
N VAL A 111 2.08 10.06 21.53
CA VAL A 111 2.32 9.31 20.28
C VAL A 111 2.68 10.25 19.13
N TYR A 112 1.99 11.38 18.99
CA TYR A 112 2.26 12.37 17.96
C TYR A 112 3.63 13.02 18.12
N ILE A 113 3.97 13.45 19.34
CA ILE A 113 5.28 14.03 19.65
C ILE A 113 6.38 13.01 19.35
N GLY A 114 6.19 11.74 19.73
CA GLY A 114 7.12 10.66 19.40
C GLY A 114 7.35 10.51 17.90
N ILE A 115 6.29 10.50 17.09
CA ILE A 115 6.38 10.44 15.63
C ILE A 115 7.13 11.65 15.07
N VAL A 116 6.81 12.86 15.52
CA VAL A 116 7.46 14.10 15.07
C VAL A 116 8.95 14.09 15.41
N ILE A 117 9.33 13.70 16.63
CA ILE A 117 10.73 13.59 17.05
C ILE A 117 11.48 12.61 16.15
N VAL A 118 10.90 11.43 15.92
CA VAL A 118 11.52 10.40 15.07
C VAL A 118 11.68 10.89 13.63
N LEU A 119 10.67 11.57 13.08
CA LEU A 119 10.77 12.18 11.75
C LEU A 119 11.85 13.26 11.69
N ILE A 120 11.96 14.13 12.69
CA ILE A 120 13.00 15.16 12.74
C ILE A 120 14.39 14.51 12.81
N ILE A 121 14.59 13.50 13.66
CA ILE A 121 15.87 12.78 13.77
C ILE A 121 16.25 12.16 12.42
N LEU A 122 15.28 11.52 11.74
CA LEU A 122 15.49 10.97 10.41
C LEU A 122 15.87 12.06 9.41
N LEU A 123 15.09 13.13 9.29
CA LEU A 123 15.33 14.18 8.30
C LEU A 123 16.70 14.85 8.52
N VAL A 124 17.05 15.16 9.77
CA VAL A 124 18.31 15.85 10.12
C VAL A 124 19.52 14.93 9.97
N THR A 125 19.40 13.62 10.24
CA THR A 125 20.54 12.69 10.19
C THR A 125 20.71 12.04 8.81
N PHE A 126 19.60 11.64 8.19
CA PHE A 126 19.60 10.86 6.97
C PHE A 126 19.82 11.72 5.73
N ILE A 127 19.08 12.82 5.59
CA ILE A 127 19.11 13.62 4.35
C ILE A 127 20.49 14.21 4.09
N PRO A 128 21.14 14.95 5.03
CA PRO A 128 22.41 15.59 4.74
C PRO A 128 23.49 14.56 4.39
N ARG A 129 23.58 13.50 5.18
CA ARG A 129 24.57 12.45 4.96
C ARG A 129 24.31 11.64 3.68
N THR A 130 23.06 11.43 3.29
CA THR A 130 22.73 10.82 1.99
C THR A 130 23.17 11.70 0.84
N ILE A 131 22.98 13.02 0.96
CA ILE A 131 23.48 13.99 -0.04
C ILE A 131 25.00 13.93 -0.14
N ASP A 132 25.70 13.91 1.00
CA ASP A 132 27.16 13.82 1.02
C ASP A 132 27.67 12.51 0.39
N GLU A 133 27.00 11.39 0.65
CA GLU A 133 27.36 10.09 0.07
C GLU A 133 27.10 10.05 -1.44
N ILE A 134 26.01 10.66 -1.91
CA ILE A 134 25.73 10.82 -3.36
C ILE A 134 26.80 11.71 -4.01
N LYS A 135 27.24 12.78 -3.35
CA LYS A 135 28.33 13.63 -3.86
C LYS A 135 29.65 12.88 -3.92
N ASN A 136 30.01 12.16 -2.84
CA ASN A 136 31.20 11.31 -2.80
C ASN A 136 31.18 10.25 -3.91
N LEU A 137 30.01 9.70 -4.24
CA LEU A 137 29.84 8.78 -5.35
C LEU A 137 30.07 9.46 -6.70
N ALA A 138 29.48 10.62 -6.93
CA ALA A 138 29.65 11.36 -8.16
C ALA A 138 31.13 11.73 -8.39
N GLU A 139 31.81 12.16 -7.33
CA GLU A 139 33.21 12.60 -7.35
C GLU A 139 34.20 11.43 -7.44
N ASN A 140 33.93 10.29 -6.80
CA ASN A 140 34.84 9.12 -6.78
C ASN A 140 34.36 7.96 -7.66
N SER A 141 33.45 8.21 -8.61
CA SER A 141 32.85 7.20 -9.49
C SER A 141 33.88 6.31 -10.20
N SER A 142 34.99 6.90 -10.66
CA SER A 142 36.09 6.19 -11.32
C SER A 142 36.77 5.14 -10.43
N VAL A 143 36.95 5.43 -9.14
CA VAL A 143 37.55 4.52 -8.15
C VAL A 143 36.63 3.34 -7.86
N TYR A 144 35.31 3.58 -7.79
CA TYR A 144 34.35 2.50 -7.58
C TYR A 144 34.27 1.55 -8.78
N ILE A 145 34.32 2.10 -10.00
CA ILE A 145 34.36 1.30 -11.23
C ILE A 145 35.65 0.46 -11.27
N SER A 146 36.81 1.03 -10.93
CA SER A 146 38.05 0.27 -10.92
C SER A 146 38.05 -0.86 -9.88
N ASN A 147 37.47 -0.62 -8.70
CA ASN A 147 37.35 -1.64 -7.65
C ASN A 147 36.37 -2.76 -8.05
N PHE A 148 35.31 -2.43 -8.78
CA PHE A 148 34.38 -3.42 -9.32
C PHE A 148 35.05 -4.28 -10.39
N ASN A 149 35.78 -3.67 -11.32
CA ASN A 149 36.53 -4.39 -12.35
C ASN A 149 37.56 -5.32 -11.71
N ALA A 150 38.32 -4.85 -10.71
CA ALA A 150 39.26 -5.68 -9.97
C ALA A 150 38.60 -6.86 -9.23
N PHE A 151 37.34 -6.72 -8.79
CA PHE A 151 36.56 -7.83 -8.23
C PHE A 151 36.17 -8.84 -9.31
N ILE A 152 35.71 -8.37 -10.48
CA ILE A 152 35.42 -9.23 -11.63
C ILE A 152 36.67 -9.98 -12.08
N ASP A 153 37.82 -9.31 -12.17
CA ASP A 153 39.12 -9.93 -12.48
C ASP A 153 39.49 -11.01 -11.48
N ARG A 154 39.22 -10.78 -10.18
CA ARG A 154 39.47 -11.77 -9.14
C ARG A 154 38.55 -12.98 -9.29
N VAL A 155 37.26 -12.76 -9.54
CA VAL A 155 36.30 -13.85 -9.80
C VAL A 155 36.70 -14.62 -11.06
N TYR A 156 37.09 -13.91 -12.12
CA TYR A 156 37.59 -14.47 -13.36
C TYR A 156 38.81 -15.37 -13.12
N SER A 157 39.79 -14.87 -12.36
CA SER A 157 41.01 -15.62 -12.03
C SER A 157 40.73 -16.87 -11.19
N ILE A 158 39.76 -16.83 -10.28
CA ILE A 158 39.34 -18.01 -9.51
C ILE A 158 38.65 -19.02 -10.43
N TYR A 159 37.79 -18.56 -11.33
CA TYR A 159 37.02 -19.42 -12.22
C TYR A 159 37.90 -20.07 -13.30
N SER A 160 38.78 -19.31 -13.95
CA SER A 160 39.69 -19.81 -14.99
C SER A 160 40.66 -20.86 -14.44
N ASN A 161 41.12 -20.69 -13.20
CA ASN A 161 41.99 -21.66 -12.52
C ASN A 161 41.27 -22.95 -12.10
N VAL A 162 39.94 -22.98 -12.03
CA VAL A 162 39.16 -24.14 -11.52
C VAL A 162 38.39 -24.87 -12.63
N LEU A 163 37.89 -24.15 -13.66
CA LEU A 163 36.98 -24.70 -14.68
C LEU A 163 37.47 -24.55 -16.13
N GLY A 164 38.66 -23.96 -16.34
CA GLY A 164 39.35 -23.90 -17.64
C GLY A 164 38.78 -22.85 -18.60
N ASP A 165 37.50 -22.94 -18.95
CA ASP A 165 36.86 -22.00 -19.89
C ASP A 165 36.11 -20.88 -19.17
N THR A 166 36.26 -19.68 -19.73
CA THR A 166 35.54 -18.49 -19.25
C THR A 166 34.07 -18.56 -19.65
N PRO A 167 33.11 -18.37 -18.72
CA PRO A 167 31.72 -18.14 -19.08
C PRO A 167 31.60 -16.90 -19.96
N GLU A 168 30.95 -17.03 -21.12
CA GLU A 168 30.57 -15.92 -22.01
C GLU A 168 29.77 -14.82 -21.26
N LEU A 169 29.13 -15.22 -20.16
CA LEU A 169 28.42 -14.40 -19.20
C LEU A 169 29.30 -13.39 -18.43
N LEU A 170 30.60 -13.67 -18.24
CA LEU A 170 31.52 -12.76 -17.54
C LEU A 170 32.08 -11.67 -18.47
N LYS A 171 32.40 -11.99 -19.72
CA LYS A 171 32.83 -10.99 -20.73
C LYS A 171 31.72 -10.00 -21.08
N SER A 172 30.48 -10.51 -21.16
CA SER A 172 29.32 -9.65 -21.40
C SER A 172 29.01 -8.70 -20.23
N ILE A 173 29.39 -9.03 -18.99
CA ILE A 173 29.26 -8.12 -17.84
C ILE A 173 30.22 -6.93 -17.99
N GLU A 174 31.46 -7.18 -18.44
CA GLU A 174 32.50 -6.14 -18.62
C GLU A 174 32.08 -5.13 -19.71
N GLU A 175 31.66 -5.62 -20.88
CA GLU A 175 31.15 -4.78 -21.98
C GLU A 175 29.87 -4.02 -21.61
N VAL A 176 28.97 -4.64 -20.82
CA VAL A 176 27.75 -3.99 -20.33
C VAL A 176 28.09 -2.88 -19.33
N ILE A 177 29.16 -2.98 -18.56
CA ILE A 177 29.53 -1.94 -17.59
C ILE A 177 30.21 -0.77 -18.28
N GLU A 178 31.18 -1.03 -19.15
CA GLU A 178 31.87 0.03 -19.89
C GLU A 178 30.90 0.82 -20.79
N SER A 179 29.98 0.14 -21.48
CA SER A 179 29.00 0.79 -22.36
C SER A 179 27.83 1.47 -21.63
N ASN A 180 27.61 1.18 -20.35
CA ASN A 180 26.49 1.73 -19.57
C ASN A 180 26.90 2.59 -18.39
N THR A 181 28.19 2.88 -18.17
CA THR A 181 28.66 3.76 -17.10
C THR A 181 28.03 5.16 -17.22
N GLN A 182 28.00 5.73 -18.43
CA GLN A 182 27.34 7.01 -18.71
C GLN A 182 25.82 6.92 -18.47
N LYS A 183 25.18 5.83 -18.90
CA LYS A 183 23.74 5.60 -18.68
C LYS A 183 23.39 5.40 -17.20
N LEU A 184 24.30 4.83 -16.41
CA LEU A 184 24.15 4.65 -14.96
C LEU A 184 24.19 6.01 -14.27
N GLN A 185 25.14 6.87 -14.66
CA GLN A 185 25.25 8.24 -14.15
C GLN A 185 24.01 9.09 -14.51
N ASP A 186 23.52 8.97 -15.74
CA ASP A 186 22.28 9.63 -16.19
C ASP A 186 21.06 9.07 -15.44
N SER A 187 21.00 7.76 -15.19
CA SER A 187 19.89 7.12 -14.47
C SER A 187 19.84 7.52 -13.00
N ILE A 188 21.01 7.64 -12.34
CA ILE A 188 21.10 8.15 -10.96
C ILE A 188 20.64 9.61 -10.92
N SER A 189 21.14 10.44 -11.83
CA SER A 189 20.80 11.86 -11.89
C SER A 189 19.30 12.09 -12.18
N ASN A 190 18.74 11.35 -13.13
CA ASN A 190 17.31 11.38 -13.45
C ASN A 190 16.45 10.81 -12.31
N GLY A 191 16.92 9.76 -11.64
CA GLY A 191 16.27 9.21 -10.45
C GLY A 191 16.18 10.22 -9.32
N LEU A 192 17.26 10.97 -9.06
CA LEU A 192 17.28 12.06 -8.08
C LEU A 192 16.35 13.21 -8.49
N ALA A 193 16.38 13.63 -9.76
CA ALA A 193 15.46 14.65 -10.27
C ALA A 193 13.99 14.24 -10.13
N ASN A 194 13.69 12.95 -10.36
CA ASN A 194 12.35 12.38 -10.17
C ASN A 194 11.94 12.26 -8.70
N LEU A 195 12.87 11.96 -7.79
CA LEU A 195 12.62 12.00 -6.36
C LEU A 195 12.31 13.43 -5.89
N VAL A 196 13.12 14.40 -6.32
CA VAL A 196 12.92 15.82 -5.98
C VAL A 196 11.60 16.35 -6.54
N SER A 197 11.28 16.03 -7.80
CA SER A 197 10.00 16.42 -8.40
C SER A 197 8.82 15.72 -7.72
N GLY A 198 8.95 14.44 -7.35
CA GLY A 198 7.97 13.70 -6.57
C GLY A 198 7.72 14.32 -5.19
N ILE A 199 8.78 14.72 -4.48
CA ILE A 199 8.69 15.47 -3.22
C ILE A 199 7.95 16.78 -3.43
N SER A 200 8.30 17.55 -4.45
CA SER A 200 7.62 18.83 -4.76
C SER A 200 6.13 18.64 -5.09
N GLY A 201 5.77 17.57 -5.80
CA GLY A 201 4.38 17.21 -6.10
C GLY A 201 3.61 16.69 -4.89
N PHE A 202 4.29 16.11 -3.91
CA PHE A 202 3.70 15.74 -2.62
C PHE A 202 3.47 16.98 -1.74
N LEU A 203 4.44 17.90 -1.72
CA LEU A 203 4.33 19.18 -1.02
C LEU A 203 3.29 20.13 -1.63
N SER A 204 3.02 20.06 -2.95
CA SER A 204 1.94 20.84 -3.57
C SER A 204 0.55 20.44 -3.06
N LYS A 205 0.42 19.26 -2.43
CA LYS A 205 -0.76 18.82 -1.66
C LYS A 205 -0.67 19.16 -0.17
N ALA A 206 -0.02 20.26 0.19
CA ALA A 206 0.21 20.68 1.58
C ALA A 206 -1.07 20.70 2.42
N VAL A 207 -2.20 21.16 1.85
CA VAL A 207 -3.49 21.19 2.56
C VAL A 207 -3.90 19.78 3.00
N THR A 208 -3.90 18.81 2.09
CA THR A 208 -4.21 17.40 2.39
C THR A 208 -3.24 16.83 3.43
N LEU A 209 -1.94 17.15 3.29
CA LEU A 209 -0.90 16.67 4.18
C LEU A 209 -1.04 17.21 5.62
N ILE A 210 -1.50 18.45 5.78
CA ILE A 210 -1.79 19.06 7.08
C ILE A 210 -3.10 18.54 7.66
N LEU A 211 -4.11 18.31 6.81
CA LEU A 211 -5.43 17.82 7.26
C LEU A 211 -5.36 16.40 7.82
N ILE A 212 -4.57 15.50 7.22
CA ILE A 212 -4.46 14.11 7.68
C ILE A 212 -4.11 13.99 9.18
N PRO A 213 -3.01 14.57 9.69
CA PRO A 213 -2.66 14.47 11.09
C PRO A 213 -3.68 15.15 12.01
N ILE A 214 -4.30 16.27 11.57
CA ILE A 214 -5.35 16.96 12.34
C ILE A 214 -6.58 16.06 12.50
N ILE A 215 -7.13 15.56 11.39
CA ILE A 215 -8.34 14.71 11.41
C ILE A 215 -8.05 13.40 12.15
N THR A 216 -6.87 12.81 11.97
CA THR A 216 -6.42 11.62 12.70
C THR A 216 -6.42 11.86 14.21
N PHE A 217 -5.97 13.04 14.65
CA PHE A 217 -5.91 13.41 16.06
C PHE A 217 -7.31 13.45 16.69
N TYR A 218 -8.28 14.06 15.98
CA TYR A 218 -9.68 14.05 16.40
C TYR A 218 -10.27 12.64 16.42
N PHE A 219 -10.05 11.82 15.39
CA PHE A 219 -10.52 10.42 15.39
C PHE A 219 -9.93 9.59 16.52
N LEU A 220 -8.68 9.84 16.90
CA LEU A 220 -8.05 9.16 18.03
C LEU A 220 -8.69 9.59 19.36
N ILE A 221 -8.86 10.89 19.61
CA ILE A 221 -9.43 11.38 20.88
C ILE A 221 -10.90 10.98 21.00
N ASP A 222 -11.70 11.27 19.98
CA ASP A 222 -13.16 11.15 20.00
C ASP A 222 -13.66 9.78 19.50
N LYS A 223 -12.78 8.78 19.43
CA LYS A 223 -13.12 7.42 18.99
C LYS A 223 -14.42 6.90 19.62
N ASN A 224 -14.56 7.04 20.94
CA ASN A 224 -15.73 6.54 21.67
C ASN A 224 -17.01 7.30 21.29
N TYR A 225 -16.90 8.61 21.05
CA TYR A 225 -18.01 9.43 20.59
C TYR A 225 -18.48 8.99 19.20
N PHE A 226 -17.57 8.83 18.24
CA PHE A 226 -17.92 8.38 16.89
C PHE A 226 -18.52 6.97 16.89
N VAL A 227 -17.92 6.02 17.62
CA VAL A 227 -18.45 4.65 17.72
C VAL A 227 -19.86 4.64 18.33
N LYS A 228 -20.08 5.39 19.42
CA LYS A 228 -21.40 5.49 20.04
C LYS A 228 -22.42 6.08 19.06
N LYS A 229 -22.07 7.16 18.37
CA LYS A 229 -22.97 7.82 17.43
C LYS A 229 -23.34 6.92 16.26
N VAL A 230 -22.38 6.18 15.71
CA VAL A 230 -22.66 5.19 14.66
C VAL A 230 -23.63 4.13 15.19
N LYS A 231 -23.39 3.57 16.38
CA LYS A 231 -24.26 2.54 16.97
C LYS A 231 -25.70 3.01 17.21
N GLU A 232 -25.88 4.24 17.66
CA GLU A 232 -27.21 4.84 17.92
C GLU A 232 -28.04 5.08 16.64
N ASN A 233 -27.39 5.22 15.49
CA ASN A 233 -28.07 5.45 14.22
C ASN A 233 -28.37 4.15 13.43
N ILE A 234 -28.01 2.98 13.98
CA ILE A 234 -28.31 1.70 13.33
C ILE A 234 -29.79 1.37 13.55
N PRO A 235 -30.58 1.11 12.49
CA PRO A 235 -31.96 0.66 12.64
C PRO A 235 -32.03 -0.66 13.40
N GLU A 236 -32.97 -0.79 14.35
CA GLU A 236 -33.06 -1.95 15.25
C GLU A 236 -33.16 -3.28 14.50
N ARG A 237 -33.82 -3.29 13.33
CA ARG A 237 -33.96 -4.46 12.44
C ARG A 237 -32.63 -5.08 12.01
N TYR A 238 -31.58 -4.28 11.84
CA TYR A 238 -30.28 -4.70 11.29
C TYR A 238 -29.16 -4.60 12.32
N LYS A 239 -29.49 -4.32 13.58
CA LYS A 239 -28.52 -3.96 14.61
C LYS A 239 -27.56 -5.08 14.94
N ASP A 240 -28.08 -6.29 15.16
CA ASP A 240 -27.25 -7.45 15.48
C ASP A 240 -26.34 -7.83 14.31
N ASP A 241 -26.87 -7.81 13.08
CA ASP A 241 -26.10 -8.07 11.86
C ASP A 241 -24.95 -7.06 11.69
N ILE A 242 -25.22 -5.76 11.82
CA ILE A 242 -24.23 -4.69 11.64
C ILE A 242 -23.20 -4.69 12.77
N LEU A 243 -23.63 -4.91 14.02
CA LEU A 243 -22.70 -5.02 15.15
C LEU A 243 -21.81 -6.26 15.03
N GLY A 244 -22.36 -7.39 14.61
CA GLY A 244 -21.62 -8.63 14.35
C GLY A 244 -20.58 -8.44 13.24
N LEU A 245 -20.96 -7.84 12.11
CA LEU A 245 -20.04 -7.48 11.02
C LEU A 245 -18.95 -6.50 11.48
N SER A 246 -19.33 -5.46 12.21
CA SER A 246 -18.40 -4.45 12.72
C SER A 246 -17.37 -5.07 13.65
N GLN A 247 -17.79 -6.01 14.51
CA GLN A 247 -16.89 -6.73 15.41
C GLN A 247 -15.91 -7.61 14.62
N GLN A 248 -16.38 -8.38 13.64
CA GLN A 248 -15.50 -9.20 12.79
C GLN A 248 -14.47 -8.36 12.04
N ILE A 249 -14.90 -7.24 11.42
CA ILE A 249 -13.99 -6.31 10.74
C ILE A 249 -12.96 -5.75 11.74
N ASN A 250 -13.41 -5.29 12.90
CA ASN A 250 -12.51 -4.75 13.93
C ASN A 250 -11.49 -5.79 14.40
N ASP A 251 -11.89 -7.06 14.58
CA ASP A 251 -10.99 -8.13 15.03
C ASP A 251 -9.93 -8.47 13.98
N VAL A 252 -10.31 -8.54 12.70
CA VAL A 252 -9.36 -8.75 11.59
C VAL A 252 -8.42 -7.54 11.46
N MET A 253 -8.94 -6.32 11.48
CA MET A 253 -8.14 -5.09 11.39
C MET A 253 -7.14 -4.97 12.55
N ASN A 254 -7.59 -5.24 13.77
CA ASN A 254 -6.75 -5.16 14.96
C ASN A 254 -5.64 -6.21 14.96
N GLN A 255 -5.93 -7.43 14.49
CA GLN A 255 -4.93 -8.49 14.33
C GLN A 255 -3.93 -8.15 13.23
N PHE A 256 -4.41 -7.69 12.07
CA PHE A 256 -3.55 -7.26 10.97
C PHE A 256 -2.60 -6.15 11.38
N ILE A 257 -3.11 -5.07 11.99
CA ILE A 257 -2.29 -3.92 12.40
C ILE A 257 -1.26 -4.33 13.44
N LYS A 258 -1.66 -5.05 14.50
CA LYS A 258 -0.71 -5.52 15.53
C LYS A 258 0.35 -6.44 14.94
N GLY A 259 -0.05 -7.34 14.05
CA GLY A 259 0.87 -8.25 13.39
C GLY A 259 1.85 -7.51 12.50
N ARG A 260 1.38 -6.52 11.73
CA ARG A 260 2.24 -5.65 10.92
C ARG A 260 3.21 -4.84 11.76
N PHE A 261 2.79 -4.27 12.89
CA PHE A 261 3.70 -3.60 13.82
C PHE A 261 4.80 -4.54 14.35
N PHE A 262 4.43 -5.76 14.73
CA PHE A 262 5.40 -6.74 15.21
C PHE A 262 6.41 -7.13 14.13
N MET A 263 5.95 -7.43 12.92
CA MET A 263 6.81 -7.78 11.79
C MET A 263 7.72 -6.61 11.40
N ALA A 264 7.18 -5.39 11.29
CA ALA A 264 7.95 -4.18 11.01
C ALA A 264 9.11 -3.97 11.99
N ILE A 265 8.84 -4.11 13.30
CA ILE A 265 9.87 -4.00 14.33
C ILE A 265 10.91 -5.11 14.18
N PHE A 266 10.47 -6.35 13.95
CA PHE A 266 11.39 -7.48 13.75
C PHE A 266 12.30 -7.25 12.54
N VAL A 267 11.73 -7.00 11.36
CA VAL A 267 12.44 -6.82 10.09
C VAL A 267 13.41 -5.65 10.22
N GLY A 268 12.94 -4.50 10.69
CA GLY A 268 13.78 -3.32 10.83
C GLY A 268 14.92 -3.50 11.83
N THR A 269 14.67 -4.17 12.96
CA THR A 269 15.69 -4.43 13.97
C THR A 269 16.73 -5.43 13.45
N MET A 270 16.30 -6.52 12.81
CA MET A 270 17.21 -7.50 12.21
C MET A 270 18.05 -6.87 11.10
N THR A 271 17.44 -6.04 10.25
CA THR A 271 18.16 -5.28 9.22
C THR A 271 19.17 -4.34 9.86
N ALA A 272 18.81 -3.56 10.87
CA ALA A 272 19.74 -2.65 11.55
C ALA A 272 20.93 -3.40 12.18
N ILE A 273 20.66 -4.48 12.92
CA ILE A 273 21.69 -5.29 13.57
C ILE A 273 22.65 -5.86 12.54
N PHE A 274 22.13 -6.45 11.46
CA PHE A 274 22.98 -7.05 10.44
C PHE A 274 23.81 -6.02 9.69
N LEU A 275 23.22 -4.89 9.31
CA LEU A 275 23.96 -3.81 8.66
C LEU A 275 25.03 -3.21 9.57
N LEU A 276 24.81 -3.16 10.89
CA LEU A 276 25.83 -2.77 11.86
C LEU A 276 26.97 -3.78 11.93
N ILE A 277 26.67 -5.09 11.96
CA ILE A 277 27.68 -6.16 11.95
C ILE A 277 28.53 -6.10 10.68
N MET A 278 27.90 -5.81 9.54
CA MET A 278 28.58 -5.69 8.25
C MET A 278 29.27 -4.34 8.05
N ASP A 279 29.21 -3.44 9.03
CA ASP A 279 29.73 -2.07 8.95
C ASP A 279 29.26 -1.34 7.68
N VAL A 280 27.94 -1.37 7.46
CA VAL A 280 27.29 -0.63 6.38
C VAL A 280 26.83 0.71 6.94
N GLN A 281 27.19 1.79 6.24
CA GLN A 281 26.76 3.13 6.63
C GLN A 281 25.23 3.21 6.74
N PHE A 282 24.75 4.04 7.67
CA PHE A 282 23.31 4.24 7.91
C PHE A 282 22.54 3.00 8.37
N ALA A 283 23.20 1.94 8.83
CA ALA A 283 22.56 0.71 9.27
C ALA A 283 21.28 0.90 10.10
N ILE A 284 21.34 1.73 11.15
CA ILE A 284 20.20 2.03 12.03
C ILE A 284 19.07 2.75 11.27
N VAL A 285 19.44 3.72 10.44
CA VAL A 285 18.45 4.51 9.67
C VAL A 285 17.79 3.64 8.61
N ILE A 286 18.56 2.82 7.91
CA ILE A 286 18.04 1.88 6.91
C ILE A 286 17.12 0.89 7.60
N GLY A 287 17.53 0.26 8.71
CA GLY A 287 16.66 -0.63 9.46
C GLY A 287 15.37 0.05 9.94
N PHE A 288 15.44 1.32 10.35
CA PHE A 288 14.25 2.09 10.71
C PHE A 288 13.34 2.39 9.51
N ILE A 289 13.90 2.78 8.36
CA ILE A 289 13.15 2.97 7.11
C ILE A 289 12.50 1.65 6.70
N THR A 290 13.24 0.54 6.75
CA THR A 290 12.71 -0.80 6.48
C THR A 290 11.54 -1.10 7.41
N ALA A 291 11.66 -0.81 8.72
CA ALA A 291 10.56 -1.01 9.68
C ALA A 291 9.30 -0.23 9.28
N ILE A 292 9.41 1.07 8.99
CA ILE A 292 8.26 1.88 8.58
C ILE A 292 7.67 1.36 7.27
N ALA A 293 8.53 1.09 6.30
CA ALA A 293 8.11 0.72 4.97
C ALA A 293 7.43 -0.67 4.96
N ASP A 294 7.82 -1.57 5.87
CA ASP A 294 7.29 -2.93 6.02
C ASP A 294 5.80 -3.00 6.42
N ILE A 295 5.21 -1.85 6.78
CA ILE A 295 3.75 -1.70 6.84
C ILE A 295 3.09 -2.10 5.50
N VAL A 296 3.76 -1.86 4.38
CA VAL A 296 3.36 -2.31 3.04
C VAL A 296 4.10 -3.61 2.69
N PRO A 297 3.40 -4.76 2.62
CA PRO A 297 4.03 -6.04 2.31
C PRO A 297 4.81 -5.99 0.98
N TYR A 298 5.95 -6.67 0.92
CA TYR A 298 6.87 -6.77 -0.23
C TYR A 298 7.57 -5.46 -0.64
N ILE A 299 6.87 -4.32 -0.58
CA ILE A 299 7.41 -3.00 -0.93
C ILE A 299 8.34 -2.48 0.17
N GLY A 300 7.96 -2.66 1.43
CA GLY A 300 8.75 -2.19 2.55
C GLY A 300 10.18 -2.73 2.61
N PRO A 301 10.33 -4.06 2.56
CA PRO A 301 11.63 -4.71 2.48
C PRO A 301 12.44 -4.25 1.27
N PHE A 302 11.80 -4.05 0.13
CA PHE A 302 12.45 -3.54 -1.08
C PHE A 302 13.03 -2.12 -0.89
N LEU A 303 12.27 -1.24 -0.23
CA LEU A 303 12.72 0.13 0.08
C LEU A 303 13.91 0.17 1.07
N GLY A 304 14.05 -0.84 1.92
CA GLY A 304 15.25 -1.02 2.76
C GLY A 304 16.41 -1.70 2.04
N PHE A 305 16.10 -2.70 1.22
CA PHE A 305 17.07 -3.50 0.47
C PHE A 305 17.90 -2.64 -0.48
N LEU A 306 17.22 -1.79 -1.27
CA LEU A 306 17.87 -0.99 -2.30
C LEU A 306 18.99 -0.10 -1.74
N PRO A 307 18.76 0.79 -0.75
CA PRO A 307 19.83 1.60 -0.19
C PRO A 307 20.86 0.75 0.56
N ALA A 308 20.47 -0.34 1.25
CA ALA A 308 21.40 -1.20 1.96
C ALA A 308 22.43 -1.86 1.04
N VAL A 309 21.96 -2.49 -0.03
CA VAL A 309 22.80 -3.18 -1.01
C VAL A 309 23.63 -2.16 -1.77
N PHE A 310 23.03 -1.03 -2.16
CA PHE A 310 23.72 0.06 -2.86
C PHE A 310 24.87 0.63 -2.03
N LEU A 311 24.64 0.95 -0.75
CA LEU A 311 25.69 1.47 0.14
C LEU A 311 26.76 0.41 0.46
N ALA A 312 26.36 -0.85 0.65
CA ALA A 312 27.30 -1.93 0.86
C ALA A 312 28.18 -2.18 -0.38
N PHE A 313 27.65 -1.96 -1.58
CA PHE A 313 28.35 -2.15 -2.84
C PHE A 313 29.52 -1.19 -2.98
N PHE A 314 29.38 0.05 -2.52
CA PHE A 314 30.48 1.03 -2.50
C PHE A 314 31.62 0.63 -1.59
N SER A 315 31.33 -0.10 -0.51
CA SER A 315 32.39 -0.66 0.33
C SER A 315 33.05 -1.87 -0.33
N SER A 316 32.25 -2.82 -0.82
CA SER A 316 32.73 -4.02 -1.51
C SER A 316 31.57 -4.74 -2.19
N PRO A 317 31.71 -5.17 -3.47
CA PRO A 317 30.69 -5.96 -4.15
C PRO A 317 30.35 -7.26 -3.42
N LEU A 318 31.34 -7.89 -2.77
CA LEU A 318 31.12 -9.09 -1.96
C LEU A 318 30.30 -8.77 -0.70
N LYS A 319 30.52 -7.61 -0.07
CA LYS A 319 29.71 -7.14 1.06
C LYS A 319 28.26 -6.92 0.63
N ALA A 320 28.02 -6.30 -0.52
CA ALA A 320 26.68 -6.13 -1.09
C ALA A 320 25.97 -7.46 -1.35
N LEU A 321 26.68 -8.46 -1.87
CA LEU A 321 26.11 -9.80 -2.07
C LEU A 321 25.65 -10.41 -0.75
N TRP A 322 26.46 -10.34 0.31
CA TRP A 322 26.08 -10.82 1.63
C TRP A 322 24.89 -10.06 2.23
N VAL A 323 24.83 -8.74 2.03
CA VAL A 323 23.66 -7.93 2.42
C VAL A 323 22.42 -8.37 1.67
N ALA A 324 22.50 -8.60 0.36
CA ALA A 324 21.38 -9.06 -0.42
C ALA A 324 20.86 -10.43 0.04
N VAL A 325 21.77 -11.38 0.26
CA VAL A 325 21.44 -12.72 0.79
C VAL A 325 20.76 -12.60 2.16
N PHE A 326 21.27 -11.74 3.04
CA PHE A 326 20.69 -11.60 4.37
C PHE A 326 19.29 -10.98 4.33
N PHE A 327 19.05 -9.98 3.47
CA PHE A 327 17.69 -9.47 3.25
C PHE A 327 16.74 -10.57 2.78
N VAL A 328 17.18 -11.44 1.86
CA VAL A 328 16.39 -12.60 1.43
C VAL A 328 16.10 -13.53 2.60
N VAL A 329 17.07 -13.77 3.50
CA VAL A 329 16.87 -14.59 4.70
C VAL A 329 15.88 -13.94 5.67
N ILE A 330 16.02 -12.65 5.99
CA ILE A 330 15.06 -11.93 6.85
C ILE A 330 13.66 -12.05 6.26
N GLN A 331 13.52 -11.80 4.96
CA GLN A 331 12.24 -11.88 4.26
C GLN A 331 11.67 -13.29 4.21
N TRP A 332 12.52 -14.30 4.04
CA TRP A 332 12.09 -15.68 4.08
C TRP A 332 11.57 -16.05 5.47
N VAL A 333 12.27 -15.64 6.54
CA VAL A 333 11.83 -15.86 7.93
C VAL A 333 10.51 -15.13 8.21
N GLU A 334 10.40 -13.87 7.78
CA GLU A 334 9.16 -13.10 7.93
C GLU A 334 7.99 -13.81 7.24
N ASN A 335 8.12 -14.14 5.96
CA ASN A 335 7.02 -14.66 5.15
C ASN A 335 6.64 -16.11 5.48
N ASN A 336 7.61 -16.96 5.84
CA ASN A 336 7.35 -18.40 6.04
C ASN A 336 7.19 -18.78 7.51
N ILE A 337 7.71 -17.98 8.46
CA ILE A 337 7.66 -18.31 9.89
C ILE A 337 6.83 -17.30 10.66
N LEU A 338 7.12 -16.00 10.54
CA LEU A 338 6.46 -15.00 11.37
C LEU A 338 5.05 -14.68 10.89
N ALA A 339 4.86 -14.42 9.60
CA ALA A 339 3.55 -14.08 9.04
C ALA A 339 2.49 -15.16 9.33
N PRO A 340 2.75 -16.49 9.16
CA PRO A 340 1.78 -17.50 9.52
C PRO A 340 1.49 -17.59 11.03
N LYS A 341 2.47 -17.29 11.89
CA LYS A 341 2.29 -17.32 13.36
C LYS A 341 1.59 -16.07 13.90
N VAL A 342 1.84 -14.92 13.28
CA VAL A 342 1.44 -13.60 13.78
C VAL A 342 0.16 -13.12 13.09
N LEU A 343 0.05 -13.31 11.77
CA LEU A 343 -1.14 -12.94 10.99
C LEU A 343 -2.12 -14.10 10.80
N GLY A 344 -1.63 -15.35 10.77
CA GLY A 344 -2.40 -16.60 10.88
C GLY A 344 -3.73 -16.70 10.14
N GLN A 345 -4.58 -17.64 10.59
CA GLN A 345 -5.94 -17.89 10.04
C GLN A 345 -6.85 -16.65 10.04
N SER A 346 -6.45 -15.59 10.75
CA SER A 346 -7.25 -14.41 11.02
C SER A 346 -7.61 -13.59 9.78
N ILE A 347 -6.81 -13.66 8.72
CA ILE A 347 -7.11 -12.96 7.46
C ILE A 347 -7.58 -13.94 6.38
N GLY A 348 -7.10 -15.19 6.39
CA GLY A 348 -7.56 -16.25 5.48
C GLY A 348 -7.40 -15.96 3.99
N LEU A 349 -6.55 -14.97 3.63
CA LEU A 349 -6.31 -14.57 2.25
C LEU A 349 -5.18 -15.41 1.65
N HIS A 350 -5.41 -15.90 0.44
CA HIS A 350 -4.37 -16.55 -0.35
C HIS A 350 -3.28 -15.52 -0.73
N PRO A 351 -1.97 -15.86 -0.73
CA PRO A 351 -0.90 -14.92 -1.09
C PRO A 351 -1.10 -14.23 -2.44
N LEU A 352 -1.61 -14.97 -3.44
CA LEU A 352 -1.97 -14.41 -4.75
C LEU A 352 -3.01 -13.28 -4.63
N THR A 353 -4.00 -13.43 -3.76
CA THR A 353 -5.03 -12.40 -3.53
C THR A 353 -4.42 -11.14 -2.93
N VAL A 354 -3.46 -11.27 -2.02
CA VAL A 354 -2.70 -10.14 -1.46
C VAL A 354 -1.88 -9.45 -2.54
N LEU A 355 -1.17 -10.21 -3.37
CA LEU A 355 -0.37 -9.66 -4.48
C LEU A 355 -1.24 -8.89 -5.48
N LEU A 356 -2.35 -9.50 -5.92
CA LEU A 356 -3.29 -8.84 -6.83
C LEU A 356 -3.89 -7.58 -6.21
N ALA A 357 -4.26 -7.61 -4.92
CA ALA A 357 -4.76 -6.44 -4.23
C ALA A 357 -3.73 -5.31 -4.17
N LEU A 358 -2.45 -5.63 -3.96
CA LEU A 358 -1.36 -4.65 -3.96
C LEU A 358 -1.14 -4.02 -5.34
N ILE A 359 -1.17 -4.83 -6.41
CA ILE A 359 -1.02 -4.34 -7.79
C ILE A 359 -2.20 -3.44 -8.16
N ILE A 360 -3.43 -3.87 -7.88
CA ILE A 360 -4.65 -3.10 -8.18
C ILE A 360 -4.69 -1.83 -7.32
N GLY A 361 -4.48 -1.95 -6.01
CA GLY A 361 -4.47 -0.82 -5.08
C GLY A 361 -3.39 0.18 -5.44
N GLY A 362 -2.17 -0.29 -5.70
CA GLY A 362 -1.04 0.52 -6.15
C GLY A 362 -1.30 1.23 -7.47
N GLY A 363 -1.93 0.56 -8.44
CA GLY A 363 -2.28 1.16 -9.72
C GLY A 363 -3.34 2.26 -9.61
N ILE A 364 -4.32 2.11 -8.70
CA ILE A 364 -5.44 3.06 -8.59
C ILE A 364 -5.11 4.23 -7.65
N PHE A 365 -4.52 3.95 -6.48
CA PHE A 365 -4.32 4.92 -5.40
C PHE A 365 -2.85 5.08 -4.98
N GLY A 366 -1.91 4.56 -5.77
CA GLY A 366 -0.48 4.65 -5.48
C GLY A 366 -0.10 3.95 -4.17
N VAL A 367 0.87 4.53 -3.45
CA VAL A 367 1.35 4.00 -2.15
C VAL A 367 0.20 3.81 -1.15
N LEU A 368 -0.78 4.70 -1.15
CA LEU A 368 -1.93 4.62 -0.25
C LEU A 368 -2.79 3.38 -0.54
N GLY A 369 -3.01 3.08 -1.83
CA GLY A 369 -3.71 1.86 -2.22
C GLY A 369 -2.95 0.59 -1.87
N MET A 370 -1.62 0.62 -1.87
CA MET A 370 -0.81 -0.52 -1.42
C MET A 370 -0.94 -0.76 0.09
N ILE A 371 -0.92 0.31 0.90
CA ILE A 371 -1.16 0.22 2.35
C ILE A 371 -2.55 -0.38 2.63
N LEU A 372 -3.55 0.00 1.82
CA LEU A 372 -4.94 -0.38 2.03
C LEU A 372 -5.37 -1.69 1.39
N ALA A 373 -4.58 -2.20 0.45
CA ALA A 373 -4.89 -3.38 -0.32
C ALA A 373 -5.35 -4.54 0.58
N VAL A 374 -4.53 -4.91 1.56
CA VAL A 374 -4.82 -6.08 2.41
C VAL A 374 -6.03 -5.85 3.34
N PRO A 375 -6.11 -4.74 4.10
CA PRO A 375 -7.31 -4.40 4.88
C PRO A 375 -8.61 -4.42 4.08
N VAL A 376 -8.64 -3.74 2.94
CA VAL A 376 -9.85 -3.58 2.13
C VAL A 376 -10.26 -4.93 1.55
N THR A 377 -9.30 -5.72 1.06
CA THR A 377 -9.57 -7.07 0.56
C THR A 377 -10.11 -7.99 1.65
N ALA A 378 -9.59 -7.92 2.88
CA ALA A 378 -10.12 -8.69 4.00
C ALA A 378 -11.56 -8.29 4.34
N ILE A 379 -11.86 -6.98 4.37
CA ILE A 379 -13.22 -6.46 4.60
C ILE A 379 -14.18 -6.92 3.49
N MET A 380 -13.77 -6.81 2.23
CA MET A 380 -14.56 -7.30 1.10
C MET A 380 -14.89 -8.79 1.22
N MET A 381 -13.92 -9.60 1.67
CA MET A 381 -14.15 -11.03 1.89
C MET A 381 -15.14 -11.31 3.02
N ILE A 382 -15.09 -10.55 4.12
CA ILE A 382 -16.06 -10.64 5.23
C ILE A 382 -17.46 -10.29 4.74
N LEU A 383 -17.60 -9.18 4.01
CA LEU A 383 -18.88 -8.74 3.45
C LEU A 383 -19.44 -9.76 2.45
N PHE A 384 -18.59 -10.31 1.59
CA PHE A 384 -18.99 -11.33 0.63
C PHE A 384 -19.51 -12.60 1.31
N LYS A 385 -18.81 -13.10 2.33
CA LYS A 385 -19.24 -14.24 3.14
C LYS A 385 -20.58 -13.97 3.84
N PHE A 386 -20.74 -12.77 4.40
CA PHE A 386 -21.99 -12.36 5.04
C PHE A 386 -23.16 -12.34 4.07
N ILE A 387 -22.99 -11.76 2.87
CA ILE A 387 -24.03 -11.73 1.83
C ILE A 387 -24.43 -13.15 1.40
N ILE A 388 -23.44 -14.03 1.18
CA ILE A 388 -23.72 -15.43 0.83
C ILE A 388 -24.50 -16.14 1.93
N ASN A 389 -24.10 -15.97 3.19
CA ASN A 389 -24.77 -16.62 4.31
C ASN A 389 -26.22 -16.12 4.45
N LYS A 390 -26.46 -14.81 4.33
CA LYS A 390 -27.81 -14.25 4.31
C LYS A 390 -28.65 -14.75 3.13
N TYR A 391 -28.04 -14.90 1.95
CA TYR A 391 -28.73 -15.47 0.80
C TYR A 391 -29.15 -16.93 1.06
N LYS A 392 -28.28 -17.74 1.66
CA LYS A 392 -28.59 -19.14 2.03
C LYS A 392 -29.71 -19.21 3.09
N GLU A 393 -29.62 -18.43 4.16
CA GLU A 393 -30.66 -18.33 5.19
C GLU A 393 -32.02 -17.97 4.57
N SER A 394 -32.04 -17.02 3.64
CA SER A 394 -33.28 -16.61 2.96
C SER A 394 -33.90 -17.70 2.08
N ARG A 395 -33.10 -18.66 1.62
CA ARG A 395 -33.53 -19.76 0.75
C ARG A 395 -33.99 -20.99 1.53
N GLU A 396 -33.51 -21.17 2.76
CA GLU A 396 -33.97 -22.23 3.68
C GLU A 396 -35.31 -21.87 4.36
N LEU A 397 -35.68 -20.60 4.37
CA LEU A 397 -36.96 -20.09 4.89
C LEU A 397 -38.10 -20.06 3.85
N LEU A 398 -37.82 -20.47 2.61
CA LEU A 398 -38.76 -20.60 1.49
C LEU A 398 -38.95 -22.06 1.13
#